data_AF-A0A956DQZ8-F1
#
_entry.id   AF-A0A956DQZ8-F1
#
_cell.length_a   1.000
_cell.length_b   1.000
_cell.length_c   1.000
_cell.angle_alpha   90.00
_cell.angle_beta   90.00
_cell.angle_gamma   90.00
#
_symmetry.space_group_name_H-M   'P 1'
#
loop_
_entity.id
_entity.type
_entity.pdbx_description
1 polymer ?
#
loop_
_entity_poly.entity_id
_entity_poly.type
_entity_poly.pdbx_seq_one_letter_code
_entity_poly.pdbx_strand_id
1 'polypeptide(L)'
;MPHVLIVEDEALLRKNLARGIAKMEGVTVADAGSVDEALLSIASARPDLVLSDIDMPERSGIELLGELGKRGFNVPVIFVSAYLKAYRAQIPQHANIDIVEKPVALADLRALIADKLAQAEDASPFAVPDYLQLAGMGRRSVRIEVAWADGTEGEVVVSRGAAWHARVGDMEGIDAFAVVAWRPDAKIRVRTLEGEPGHRSLSGSVEALLMDTARVLDEYNRDLAGGKTNHSPDYGDIGALLPSEIPVEEDEDAPPSSRRRADNQRHVDDGVRALLAKDYPAAVRAFRLAVAIDPMDPIAKTNLERLRQMGHDQPTGDKHD
;
A
#
# COMPACT_ATOMS: atom_id res chain seq x y z
N MET A 1 14.56 21.28 -10.90
CA MET A 1 13.97 21.53 -12.23
C MET A 1 13.95 20.19 -12.94
N PRO A 2 12.77 19.69 -13.35
CA PRO A 2 12.68 18.42 -14.05
C PRO A 2 13.61 18.34 -15.27
N HIS A 3 14.24 17.19 -15.46
CA HIS A 3 15.18 16.91 -16.52
C HIS A 3 14.63 15.83 -17.46
N VAL A 4 14.35 16.21 -18.71
CA VAL A 4 13.83 15.31 -19.74
C VAL A 4 14.94 14.91 -20.70
N LEU A 5 15.12 13.61 -20.89
CA LEU A 5 16.00 13.07 -21.92
C LEU A 5 15.20 12.70 -23.17
N ILE A 6 15.61 13.20 -24.33
CA ILE A 6 15.01 12.85 -25.62
C ILE A 6 15.92 11.88 -26.36
N VAL A 7 15.39 10.76 -26.83
CA VAL A 7 16.10 9.73 -27.59
C VAL A 7 15.43 9.58 -28.95
N GLU A 8 16.13 9.99 -30.00
CA GLU A 8 15.57 10.08 -31.36
C GLU A 8 16.75 10.07 -32.34
N ASP A 9 16.81 9.15 -33.30
CA ASP A 9 17.98 8.99 -34.17
C ASP A 9 18.05 10.09 -35.24
N GLU A 10 16.90 10.57 -35.72
CA GLU A 10 16.86 11.62 -36.73
C GLU A 10 17.25 12.99 -36.12
N ALA A 11 18.47 13.45 -36.42
CA ALA A 11 19.05 14.66 -35.81
C ALA A 11 18.19 15.93 -35.97
N LEU A 12 17.46 16.07 -37.08
CA LEU A 12 16.59 17.22 -37.29
C LEU A 12 15.34 17.15 -36.39
N LEU A 13 14.70 15.97 -36.33
CA LEU A 13 13.55 15.72 -35.47
C LEU A 13 13.92 15.85 -33.99
N ARG A 14 15.03 15.23 -33.56
CA ARG A 14 15.58 15.35 -32.21
C ARG A 14 15.77 16.80 -31.79
N LYS A 15 16.43 17.62 -32.61
CA LYS A 15 16.64 19.05 -32.33
C LYS A 15 15.34 19.87 -32.32
N ASN A 16 14.35 19.49 -33.12
CA ASN A 16 13.05 20.15 -33.13
C ASN A 16 12.26 19.82 -31.87
N LEU A 17 12.25 18.55 -31.46
CA LEU A 17 11.64 18.09 -30.21
C LEU A 17 12.32 18.73 -29.02
N ALA A 18 13.64 18.70 -28.93
CA ALA A 18 14.39 19.31 -27.83
C ALA A 18 14.10 20.80 -27.68
N ARG A 19 14.14 21.57 -28.77
CA ARG A 19 13.75 23.00 -28.75
C ARG A 19 12.28 23.20 -28.41
N GLY A 20 11.42 22.27 -28.81
CA GLY A 20 10.01 22.27 -28.51
C GLY A 20 9.73 22.06 -27.02
N ILE A 21 10.36 21.07 -26.41
CA ILE A 21 10.17 20.73 -24.99
C ILE A 21 10.88 21.74 -24.08
N ALA A 22 12.06 22.24 -24.45
CA ALA A 22 12.80 23.24 -23.67
C ALA A 22 12.08 24.60 -23.51
N LYS A 23 10.98 24.83 -24.24
CA LYS A 23 10.10 25.99 -24.06
C LYS A 23 9.09 25.81 -22.92
N MET A 24 8.99 24.62 -22.33
CA MET A 24 8.22 24.40 -21.11
C MET A 24 8.93 25.10 -19.95
N GLU A 25 8.16 25.84 -19.15
CA GLU A 25 8.71 26.51 -17.98
C GLU A 25 9.18 25.47 -16.95
N GLY A 26 10.36 25.70 -16.34
CA GLY A 26 10.88 24.83 -15.29
C GLY A 26 11.54 23.53 -15.78
N VAL A 27 11.51 23.21 -17.07
CA VAL A 27 12.03 21.95 -17.63
C VAL A 27 13.40 22.15 -18.28
N THR A 28 14.32 21.24 -18.01
CA THR A 28 15.61 21.14 -18.71
C THR A 28 15.59 19.93 -19.65
N VAL A 29 16.31 20.01 -20.77
CA VAL A 29 16.29 18.96 -21.80
C VAL A 29 17.71 18.55 -22.16
N ALA A 30 17.95 17.25 -22.21
CA ALA A 30 19.10 16.64 -22.88
C ALA A 30 18.61 15.80 -24.08
N ASP A 31 19.48 15.55 -25.05
CA ASP A 31 19.16 14.74 -26.21
C ASP A 31 20.25 13.69 -26.49
N ALA A 32 19.82 12.54 -27.02
CA ALA A 32 20.65 11.40 -27.41
C ALA A 32 20.19 10.89 -28.77
N GLY A 33 21.14 10.58 -29.65
CA GLY A 33 20.86 10.05 -30.99
C GLY A 33 20.80 8.52 -31.06
N SER A 34 21.08 7.82 -29.96
CA SER A 34 21.06 6.36 -29.90
C SER A 34 20.77 5.85 -28.50
N VAL A 35 20.43 4.56 -28.39
CA VAL A 35 20.22 3.88 -27.09
C VAL A 35 21.49 3.92 -26.23
N ASP A 36 22.67 3.79 -26.83
CA ASP A 36 23.93 3.81 -26.07
C ASP A 36 24.24 5.19 -25.49
N GLU A 37 24.04 6.25 -26.29
CA GLU A 37 24.14 7.62 -25.80
C GLU A 37 23.11 7.89 -24.70
N ALA A 38 21.89 7.39 -24.85
CA ALA A 38 20.84 7.53 -23.84
C ALA A 38 21.23 6.84 -22.53
N LEU A 39 21.74 5.62 -22.56
CA LEU A 39 22.18 4.90 -21.36
C LEU A 39 23.33 5.61 -20.63
N LEU A 40 24.27 6.21 -21.37
CA LEU A 40 25.33 7.03 -20.79
C LEU A 40 24.78 8.31 -20.13
N SER A 41 23.82 8.97 -20.79
CA SER A 41 23.15 10.16 -20.27
C SER A 41 22.35 9.83 -18.99
N ILE A 42 21.61 8.72 -18.99
CA ILE A 42 20.82 8.28 -17.84
C ILE A 42 21.71 7.96 -16.64
N ALA A 43 22.84 7.27 -16.87
CA ALA A 43 23.77 6.94 -15.80
C ALA A 43 24.44 8.17 -15.17
N SER A 44 24.66 9.24 -15.96
CA SER A 44 25.36 10.44 -15.51
C SER A 44 24.44 11.51 -14.93
N ALA A 45 23.30 11.77 -15.56
CA ALA A 45 22.42 12.89 -15.25
C ALA A 45 21.10 12.49 -14.57
N ARG A 46 20.75 11.18 -14.56
CA ARG A 46 19.50 10.63 -13.97
C ARG A 46 18.26 11.48 -14.32
N PRO A 47 17.81 11.47 -15.59
CA PRO A 47 16.64 12.22 -16.00
C PRO A 47 15.38 11.79 -15.24
N ASP A 48 14.46 12.71 -15.06
CA ASP A 48 13.16 12.49 -14.43
C ASP A 48 12.16 11.87 -15.42
N LEU A 49 12.42 11.97 -16.73
CA LEU A 49 11.62 11.37 -17.78
C LEU A 49 12.46 11.10 -19.04
N VAL A 50 12.20 9.97 -19.68
CA VAL A 50 12.77 9.63 -20.99
C VAL A 50 11.67 9.68 -22.05
N LEU A 51 11.86 10.49 -23.08
CA LEU A 51 11.05 10.49 -24.29
C LEU A 51 11.83 9.78 -25.39
N SER A 52 11.37 8.60 -25.85
CA SER A 52 12.13 7.77 -26.79
C SER A 52 11.33 7.43 -28.04
N ASP A 53 11.95 7.47 -29.21
CA ASP A 53 11.46 6.68 -30.34
C ASP A 53 11.64 5.18 -30.04
N ILE A 54 10.79 4.34 -30.61
CA ILE A 54 10.97 2.89 -30.64
C ILE A 54 11.82 2.49 -31.84
N ASP A 55 11.55 3.09 -32.99
CA ASP A 55 12.09 2.68 -34.30
C ASP A 55 13.41 3.39 -34.57
N MET A 56 14.46 2.99 -33.85
CA MET A 56 15.81 3.51 -34.04
C MET A 56 16.73 2.48 -34.69
N PRO A 57 17.73 2.91 -35.48
CA PRO A 57 18.75 2.05 -36.03
C PRO A 57 19.60 1.43 -34.92
N GLU A 58 20.13 0.24 -35.20
CA GLU A 58 20.98 -0.58 -34.31
C GLU A 58 20.24 -1.17 -33.11
N ARG A 59 19.65 -0.32 -32.26
CA ARG A 59 18.97 -0.72 -31.03
C ARG A 59 17.65 0.02 -30.88
N SER A 60 16.59 -0.72 -30.60
CA SER A 60 15.24 -0.18 -30.44
C SER A 60 15.00 0.47 -29.07
N GLY A 61 14.00 1.34 -28.98
CA GLY A 61 13.55 1.90 -27.69
C GLY A 61 13.06 0.83 -26.69
N ILE A 62 12.62 -0.33 -27.18
CA ILE A 62 12.22 -1.46 -26.32
C ILE A 62 13.45 -2.09 -25.65
N GLU A 63 14.56 -2.18 -26.38
CA GLU A 63 15.83 -2.63 -25.80
C GLU A 63 16.37 -1.64 -24.77
N LEU A 64 16.17 -0.33 -24.97
CA LEU A 64 16.45 0.67 -23.94
C LEU A 64 15.68 0.36 -22.65
N LEU A 65 14.36 0.13 -22.74
CA LEU A 65 13.54 -0.24 -21.57
C LEU A 65 14.05 -1.50 -20.87
N GLY A 66 14.40 -2.54 -21.63
CA GLY A 66 14.99 -3.76 -21.07
C GLY A 66 16.30 -3.52 -20.33
N GLU A 67 17.18 -2.66 -20.86
CA GLU A 67 18.42 -2.27 -20.18
C GLU A 67 18.19 -1.43 -18.92
N LEU A 68 17.19 -0.55 -18.93
CA LEU A 68 16.81 0.22 -17.73
C LEU A 68 16.39 -0.72 -16.60
N GLY A 69 15.52 -1.69 -16.90
CA GLY A 69 15.09 -2.71 -15.93
C GLY A 69 16.25 -3.53 -15.39
N LYS A 70 17.14 -4.05 -16.26
CA LYS A 70 18.32 -4.82 -15.83
C LYS A 70 19.28 -4.03 -14.93
N ARG A 71 19.39 -2.72 -15.16
CA ARG A 71 20.29 -1.83 -14.40
C ARG A 71 19.60 -1.20 -13.18
N GLY A 72 18.33 -1.51 -12.93
CA GLY A 72 17.57 -1.00 -11.79
C GLY A 72 17.18 0.48 -11.91
N PHE A 73 17.16 1.04 -13.12
CA PHE A 73 16.67 2.40 -13.33
C PHE A 73 15.14 2.41 -13.38
N ASN A 74 14.51 3.15 -12.47
CA ASN A 74 13.07 3.37 -12.44
C ASN A 74 12.73 4.79 -12.93
N VAL A 75 12.96 5.06 -14.21
CA VAL A 75 12.65 6.34 -14.84
C VAL A 75 11.38 6.21 -15.71
N PRO A 76 10.40 7.11 -15.62
CA PRO A 76 9.27 7.15 -16.53
C PRO A 76 9.69 7.25 -17.99
N VAL A 77 9.06 6.46 -18.87
CA VAL A 77 9.35 6.43 -20.30
C VAL A 77 8.09 6.73 -21.10
N ILE A 78 8.18 7.69 -22.02
CA ILE A 78 7.16 7.95 -23.04
C ILE A 78 7.74 7.49 -24.37
N PHE A 79 7.11 6.49 -24.99
CA PHE A 79 7.45 6.05 -26.33
C PHE A 79 6.67 6.82 -27.39
N VAL A 80 7.33 7.25 -28.45
CA VAL A 80 6.71 7.94 -29.59
C VAL A 80 7.11 7.25 -30.89
N SER A 81 6.20 6.49 -31.50
CA SER A 81 6.50 5.66 -32.68
C SER A 81 5.44 5.77 -33.78
N ALA A 82 5.86 5.62 -35.03
CA ALA A 82 4.96 5.53 -36.19
C ALA A 82 4.29 4.15 -36.35
N TYR A 83 4.80 3.11 -35.68
CA TYR A 83 4.37 1.72 -35.82
C TYR A 83 3.90 1.10 -34.50
N LEU A 84 3.09 1.84 -33.74
CA LEU A 84 2.64 1.43 -32.42
C LEU A 84 2.03 0.02 -32.37
N LYS A 85 1.21 -0.34 -33.36
CA LYS A 85 0.54 -1.66 -33.41
C LYS A 85 1.51 -2.84 -33.43
N ALA A 86 2.69 -2.68 -34.02
CA ALA A 86 3.68 -3.76 -34.12
C ALA A 86 4.36 -4.06 -32.77
N TYR A 87 4.52 -3.03 -31.94
CA TYR A 87 5.28 -3.12 -30.70
C TYR A 87 4.44 -3.17 -29.44
N ARG A 88 3.14 -2.86 -29.53
CA ARG A 88 2.24 -2.79 -28.36
C ARG A 88 2.21 -4.08 -27.53
N ALA A 89 2.38 -5.24 -28.15
CA ALA A 89 2.42 -6.53 -27.45
C ALA A 89 3.75 -6.80 -26.71
N GLN A 90 4.82 -6.09 -27.06
CA GLN A 90 6.16 -6.24 -26.50
C GLN A 90 6.44 -5.25 -25.36
N ILE A 91 5.65 -4.17 -25.28
CA ILE A 91 5.79 -3.16 -24.25
C ILE A 91 4.90 -3.55 -23.05
N PRO A 92 5.47 -3.72 -21.84
CA PRO A 92 4.69 -4.05 -20.66
C PRO A 92 3.73 -2.91 -20.33
N GLN A 93 2.50 -3.25 -19.94
CA GLN A 93 1.56 -2.27 -19.39
C GLN A 93 2.02 -1.95 -17.97
N HIS A 94 2.53 -0.74 -17.78
CA HIS A 94 3.09 -0.29 -16.51
C HIS A 94 2.81 1.21 -16.35
N ALA A 95 2.51 1.67 -15.13
CA ALA A 95 2.16 3.06 -14.87
C ALA A 95 3.26 4.05 -15.29
N ASN A 96 4.52 3.63 -15.25
CA ASN A 96 5.68 4.44 -15.69
C ASN A 96 5.92 4.45 -17.21
N ILE A 97 5.11 3.77 -18.03
CA ILE A 97 5.31 3.68 -19.47
C ILE A 97 4.07 4.18 -20.22
N ASP A 98 4.22 5.27 -20.97
CA ASP A 98 3.20 5.72 -21.92
C ASP A 98 3.65 5.47 -23.35
N ILE A 99 2.68 5.34 -24.25
CA ILE A 99 2.97 5.17 -25.67
C ILE A 99 2.07 6.07 -26.50
N VAL A 100 2.68 6.78 -27.44
CA VAL A 100 2.06 7.74 -28.33
C VAL A 100 2.35 7.38 -29.79
N GLU A 101 1.32 7.41 -30.62
CA GLU A 101 1.44 7.17 -32.06
C GLU A 101 1.79 8.47 -32.80
N LYS A 102 2.79 8.42 -33.69
CA LYS A 102 3.11 9.53 -34.60
C LYS A 102 2.03 9.62 -35.70
N PRO A 103 1.58 10.83 -36.13
CA PRO A 103 2.08 12.14 -35.71
C PRO A 103 1.42 12.63 -34.41
N VAL A 104 2.24 13.15 -33.49
CA VAL A 104 1.79 13.81 -32.25
C VAL A 104 2.05 15.31 -32.34
N ALA A 105 1.08 16.13 -31.95
CA ALA A 105 1.30 17.57 -31.86
C ALA A 105 2.20 17.89 -30.65
N LEU A 106 3.10 18.86 -30.82
CA LEU A 106 4.01 19.26 -29.74
C LEU A 106 3.26 19.71 -28.47
N ALA A 107 2.06 20.29 -28.61
CA ALA A 107 1.23 20.68 -27.47
C ALA A 107 0.78 19.46 -26.64
N ASP A 108 0.31 18.40 -27.30
CA ASP A 108 -0.13 17.16 -26.64
C ASP A 108 1.04 16.47 -25.96
N LEU A 109 2.21 16.46 -26.62
CA LEU A 109 3.43 15.89 -26.05
C LEU A 109 3.88 16.63 -24.78
N ARG A 110 3.79 17.96 -24.77
CA ARG A 110 4.09 18.77 -23.59
C ARG A 110 3.11 18.52 -22.45
N ALA A 111 1.82 18.36 -22.77
CA ALA A 111 0.80 18.03 -21.78
C ALA A 111 1.07 16.67 -21.14
N LEU A 112 1.42 15.66 -21.95
CA LEU A 112 1.76 14.33 -21.47
C LEU A 112 3.04 14.33 -20.61
N ILE A 113 4.08 15.06 -21.02
CA ILE A 113 5.29 15.22 -20.22
C ILE A 113 4.98 15.90 -18.89
N ALA A 114 4.17 16.96 -18.88
CA ALA A 114 3.80 17.67 -17.65
C ALA A 114 3.03 16.77 -16.68
N ASP A 115 2.05 16.02 -17.19
CA ASP A 115 1.29 15.06 -16.39
C ASP A 115 2.19 13.96 -15.82
N LYS A 116 3.08 13.38 -16.65
CA LYS A 116 3.99 12.33 -16.22
C LYS A 116 5.01 12.81 -15.19
N LEU A 117 5.54 14.03 -15.35
CA LEU A 117 6.44 14.64 -14.37
C LEU A 117 5.73 14.95 -13.05
N ALA A 118 4.48 15.41 -13.08
CA ALA A 118 3.68 15.62 -11.88
C ALA A 118 3.37 14.29 -11.16
N GLN A 119 3.09 13.23 -11.93
CA GLN A 119 2.91 11.88 -11.38
C GLN A 119 4.20 11.30 -10.79
N ALA A 120 5.36 11.63 -11.34
CA ALA A 120 6.66 11.26 -10.79
C ALA A 120 7.01 12.05 -9.52
N GLU A 121 6.56 13.30 -9.40
CA GLU A 121 6.65 14.07 -8.15
C GLU A 121 5.71 13.51 -7.07
N ASP A 122 4.53 12.98 -7.46
CA ASP A 122 3.61 12.23 -6.58
C ASP A 122 4.06 10.76 -6.36
N ALA A 123 5.02 10.26 -7.15
CA ALA A 123 5.60 8.94 -7.00
C ALA A 123 6.58 8.98 -5.84
N SER A 124 6.02 8.72 -4.68
CA SER A 124 6.73 8.51 -3.44
C SER A 124 8.05 7.70 -3.65
N PRO A 125 9.21 8.19 -3.18
CA PRO A 125 10.53 7.63 -3.50
C PRO A 125 10.78 6.20 -2.97
N PHE A 126 9.85 5.66 -2.20
CA PHE A 126 9.90 4.35 -1.60
C PHE A 126 8.56 3.62 -1.84
N ALA A 127 8.57 2.30 -1.75
CA ALA A 127 7.35 1.52 -1.81
C ALA A 127 6.54 1.71 -0.50
N VAL A 128 5.25 1.36 -0.53
CA VAL A 128 4.39 1.43 0.66
C VAL A 128 4.98 0.69 1.89
N PRO A 129 5.59 -0.51 1.75
CA PRO A 129 6.20 -1.22 2.87
C PRO A 129 7.33 -0.45 3.54
N ASP A 130 8.08 0.35 2.80
CA ASP A 130 9.19 1.14 3.35
C ASP A 130 8.67 2.23 4.29
N TYR A 131 7.59 2.91 3.93
CA TYR A 131 6.95 3.91 4.80
C TYR A 131 6.34 3.28 6.04
N LEU A 132 5.70 2.12 5.87
CA LEU A 132 5.18 1.33 6.97
C LEU A 132 6.30 0.95 7.94
N GLN A 133 7.41 0.42 7.42
CA GLN A 133 8.57 0.02 8.21
C GLN A 133 9.22 1.21 8.93
N LEU A 134 9.41 2.34 8.25
CA LEU A 134 9.94 3.56 8.86
C LEU A 134 9.02 4.09 9.97
N ALA A 135 7.70 4.01 9.77
CA ALA A 135 6.73 4.39 10.79
C ALA A 135 6.77 3.46 12.01
N GLY A 136 6.89 2.15 11.77
CA GLY A 136 7.06 1.12 12.79
C GLY A 136 8.32 1.35 13.64
N MET A 137 9.48 1.31 13.00
CA MET A 137 10.79 1.50 13.63
C MET A 137 10.91 2.85 14.34
N GLY A 138 10.36 3.90 13.75
CA GLY A 138 10.37 5.25 14.31
C GLY A 138 9.32 5.51 15.40
N ARG A 139 8.50 4.50 15.74
CA ARG A 139 7.33 4.61 16.63
C ARG A 139 6.45 5.83 16.31
N ARG A 140 6.30 6.12 15.02
CA ARG A 140 5.54 7.28 14.54
C ARG A 140 4.06 6.93 14.41
N SER A 141 3.23 7.96 14.53
CA SER A 141 1.80 7.87 14.22
C SER A 141 1.58 8.56 12.88
N VAL A 142 1.21 7.78 11.86
CA VAL A 142 1.02 8.26 10.49
C VAL A 142 -0.21 7.63 9.86
N ARG A 143 -0.79 8.33 8.90
CA ARG A 143 -1.75 7.78 7.93
C ARG A 143 -1.07 7.71 6.58
N ILE A 144 -1.07 6.53 5.99
CA ILE A 144 -0.55 6.27 4.64
C ILE A 144 -1.77 6.02 3.77
N GLU A 145 -2.03 6.94 2.85
CA GLU A 145 -3.13 6.89 1.89
C GLU A 145 -2.54 6.45 0.54
N VAL A 146 -3.23 5.54 -0.13
CA VAL A 146 -2.84 5.04 -1.44
C VAL A 146 -3.99 5.13 -2.43
N ALA A 147 -3.68 5.42 -3.69
CA ALA A 147 -4.66 5.43 -4.77
C ALA A 147 -4.08 4.73 -6.00
N TRP A 148 -4.91 3.94 -6.68
CA TRP A 148 -4.53 3.23 -7.90
C TRP A 148 -5.23 3.82 -9.13
N ALA A 149 -4.69 3.57 -10.32
CA ALA A 149 -5.19 4.12 -11.58
C ALA A 149 -6.63 3.66 -11.94
N ASP A 150 -7.10 2.56 -11.35
CA ASP A 150 -8.47 2.07 -11.51
C ASP A 150 -9.50 2.81 -10.64
N GLY A 151 -9.07 3.83 -9.87
CA GLY A 151 -9.91 4.60 -8.96
C GLY A 151 -10.10 3.94 -7.59
N THR A 152 -9.49 2.78 -7.35
CA THR A 152 -9.46 2.18 -6.01
C THR A 152 -8.60 3.04 -5.09
N GLU A 153 -9.06 3.22 -3.86
CA GLU A 153 -8.34 3.92 -2.81
C GLU A 153 -8.19 3.01 -1.59
N GLY A 154 -7.07 3.18 -0.89
CA GLY A 154 -6.74 2.44 0.32
C GLY A 154 -6.04 3.30 1.35
N GLU A 155 -6.03 2.83 2.59
CA GLU A 155 -5.31 3.49 3.68
C GLU A 155 -4.77 2.48 4.69
N VAL A 156 -3.65 2.83 5.30
CA VAL A 156 -3.13 2.20 6.52
C VAL A 156 -2.85 3.27 7.56
N VAL A 157 -3.39 3.07 8.76
CA VAL A 157 -3.12 3.89 9.94
C VAL A 157 -2.12 3.16 10.81
N VAL A 158 -0.98 3.82 11.07
CA VAL A 158 0.01 3.39 12.05
C VAL A 158 -0.10 4.33 13.25
N SER A 159 -0.18 3.79 14.45
CA SER A 159 -0.24 4.57 15.69
C SER A 159 0.88 4.14 16.62
N ARG A 160 1.78 5.09 16.95
CA ARG A 160 2.94 4.87 17.81
C ARG A 160 3.79 3.65 17.38
N GLY A 161 3.93 3.44 16.07
CA GLY A 161 4.66 2.31 15.48
C GLY A 161 3.89 1.00 15.33
N ALA A 162 2.67 0.89 15.86
CA ALA A 162 1.82 -0.29 15.65
C ALA A 162 0.87 -0.07 14.47
N ALA A 163 0.68 -1.09 13.63
CA ALA A 163 -0.37 -1.06 12.61
C ALA A 163 -1.73 -1.10 13.32
N TRP A 164 -2.57 -0.09 13.07
CA TRP A 164 -3.81 0.10 13.79
C TRP A 164 -5.03 -0.31 12.96
N HIS A 165 -5.07 0.14 11.71
CA HIS A 165 -6.19 -0.08 10.81
C HIS A 165 -5.70 -0.09 9.37
N ALA A 166 -6.34 -0.89 8.53
CA ALA A 166 -6.19 -0.83 7.09
C ALA A 166 -7.53 -1.02 6.41
N ARG A 167 -7.71 -0.35 5.27
CA ARG A 167 -8.93 -0.40 4.46
C ARG A 167 -8.61 -0.20 2.97
N VAL A 168 -9.31 -0.91 2.09
CA VAL A 168 -9.33 -0.71 0.63
C VAL A 168 -10.76 -0.86 0.15
N GLY A 169 -11.38 0.24 -0.32
CA GLY A 169 -12.82 0.25 -0.58
C GLY A 169 -13.62 -0.18 0.66
N ASP A 170 -14.34 -1.30 0.55
CA ASP A 170 -15.13 -1.95 1.61
C ASP A 170 -14.37 -3.04 2.38
N MET A 171 -13.17 -3.41 1.93
CA MET A 171 -12.33 -4.41 2.58
C MET A 171 -11.56 -3.76 3.73
N GLU A 172 -11.51 -4.42 4.90
CA GLU A 172 -10.77 -3.94 6.08
C GLU A 172 -9.91 -5.04 6.69
N GLY A 173 -8.93 -4.62 7.50
CA GLY A 173 -8.09 -5.55 8.26
C GLY A 173 -6.89 -6.04 7.45
N ILE A 174 -6.48 -7.27 7.68
CA ILE A 174 -5.19 -7.77 7.19
C ILE A 174 -5.14 -7.96 5.67
N ASP A 175 -6.27 -8.27 5.03
CA ASP A 175 -6.38 -8.34 3.58
C ASP A 175 -6.18 -6.96 2.95
N ALA A 176 -6.85 -5.94 3.49
CA ALA A 176 -6.64 -4.56 3.07
C ALA A 176 -5.20 -4.09 3.32
N PHE A 177 -4.60 -4.47 4.45
CA PHE A 177 -3.20 -4.19 4.73
C PHE A 177 -2.27 -4.80 3.67
N ALA A 178 -2.50 -6.06 3.29
CA ALA A 178 -1.70 -6.74 2.28
C ALA A 178 -1.84 -6.08 0.90
N VAL A 179 -3.06 -5.70 0.49
CA VAL A 179 -3.29 -4.97 -0.76
C VAL A 179 -2.52 -3.64 -0.75
N VAL A 180 -2.67 -2.85 0.31
CA VAL A 180 -2.00 -1.54 0.40
C VAL A 180 -0.48 -1.69 0.39
N ALA A 181 0.06 -2.67 1.11
CA ALA A 181 1.50 -2.90 1.20
C ALA A 181 2.12 -3.40 -0.11
N TRP A 182 1.45 -4.31 -0.83
CA TRP A 182 2.12 -5.09 -1.89
C TRP A 182 1.57 -4.85 -3.29
N ARG A 183 0.42 -4.19 -3.46
CA ARG A 183 -0.12 -3.88 -4.78
C ARG A 183 0.74 -2.79 -5.45
N PRO A 184 1.34 -3.06 -6.62
CA PRO A 184 2.20 -2.10 -7.31
C PRO A 184 1.40 -0.90 -7.85
N ASP A 185 2.13 0.11 -8.33
CA ASP A 185 1.59 1.29 -9.01
C ASP A 185 0.61 2.15 -8.16
N ALA A 186 0.78 2.12 -6.84
CA ALA A 186 0.06 3.00 -5.92
C ALA A 186 0.67 4.40 -5.92
N LYS A 187 -0.16 5.45 -6.07
CA LYS A 187 0.20 6.82 -5.66
C LYS A 187 0.10 6.89 -4.13
N ILE A 188 1.17 7.30 -3.46
CA ILE A 188 1.27 7.23 -1.99
C ILE A 188 1.28 8.64 -1.41
N ARG A 189 0.48 8.86 -0.38
CA ARG A 189 0.50 10.09 0.42
C ARG A 189 0.63 9.74 1.90
N VAL A 190 1.66 10.26 2.54
CA VAL A 190 1.92 10.04 3.98
C VAL A 190 1.64 11.30 4.75
N ARG A 191 0.84 11.20 5.81
CA ARG A 191 0.50 12.32 6.71
C ARG A 191 0.75 11.92 8.16
N THR A 192 1.11 12.90 8.99
CA THR A 192 1.15 12.68 10.44
C THR A 192 -0.28 12.45 10.92
N LEU A 193 -0.47 11.46 11.79
CA LEU A 193 -1.78 11.20 12.38
C LEU A 193 -2.06 12.22 13.48
N GLU A 194 -3.03 13.09 13.26
CA GLU A 194 -3.50 14.06 14.25
C GLU A 194 -4.74 13.50 14.98
N GLY A 195 -4.67 13.39 16.31
CA GLY A 195 -5.78 12.90 17.14
C GLY A 195 -5.81 11.37 17.36
N GLU A 196 -6.99 10.84 17.71
CA GLU A 196 -7.15 9.40 17.98
C GLU A 196 -7.17 8.58 16.68
N PRO A 197 -6.54 7.38 16.67
CA PRO A 197 -6.41 6.55 15.47
C PRO A 197 -7.72 5.91 14.96
N GLY A 198 -8.82 6.03 15.72
CA GLY A 198 -10.13 5.52 15.33
C GLY A 198 -10.29 4.01 15.54
N HIS A 199 -11.14 3.38 14.72
CA HIS A 199 -11.42 1.95 14.76
C HIS A 199 -10.14 1.13 14.53
N ARG A 200 -9.96 0.04 15.30
CA ARG A 200 -8.80 -0.85 15.20
C ARG A 200 -9.21 -2.13 14.48
N SER A 201 -8.61 -2.40 13.32
CA SER A 201 -8.82 -3.64 12.56
C SER A 201 -7.57 -4.51 12.45
N LEU A 202 -6.43 -4.06 12.98
CA LEU A 202 -5.16 -4.76 12.95
C LEU A 202 -4.58 -4.97 14.35
N SER A 203 -3.86 -6.09 14.50
CA SER A 203 -3.13 -6.46 15.71
C SER A 203 -1.69 -6.83 15.36
N GLY A 204 -0.73 -6.40 16.18
CA GLY A 204 0.70 -6.68 15.99
C GLY A 204 1.51 -5.46 15.57
N SER A 205 2.82 -5.69 15.44
CA SER A 205 3.75 -4.69 14.90
C SER A 205 3.64 -4.61 13.38
N VAL A 206 4.07 -3.48 12.82
CA VAL A 206 4.10 -3.31 11.36
C VAL A 206 5.03 -4.34 10.72
N GLU A 207 6.16 -4.62 11.34
CA GLU A 207 7.16 -5.57 10.86
C GLU A 207 6.60 -7.00 10.80
N ALA A 208 5.86 -7.43 11.82
CA ALA A 208 5.25 -8.76 11.84
C ALA A 208 4.23 -8.91 10.71
N LEU A 209 3.35 -7.93 10.54
CA LEU A 209 2.33 -7.95 9.48
C LEU A 209 2.95 -7.90 8.08
N LEU A 210 4.00 -7.11 7.87
CA LEU A 210 4.73 -7.09 6.59
C LEU A 210 5.35 -8.45 6.30
N MET A 211 6.01 -9.09 7.27
CA MET A 211 6.61 -10.41 7.08
C MET A 211 5.57 -11.50 6.82
N ASP A 212 4.48 -11.50 7.58
CA ASP A 212 3.41 -12.48 7.46
C ASP A 212 2.69 -12.39 6.12
N THR A 213 2.36 -11.17 5.68
CA THR A 213 1.70 -10.95 4.39
C THR A 213 2.64 -11.22 3.21
N ALA A 214 3.92 -10.88 3.31
CA ALA A 214 4.93 -11.22 2.29
C ALA A 214 5.09 -12.74 2.15
N ARG A 215 5.14 -13.48 3.27
CA ARG A 215 5.25 -14.95 3.26
C ARG A 215 4.09 -15.58 2.50
N VAL A 216 2.85 -15.17 2.79
CA VAL A 216 1.65 -15.70 2.12
C VAL A 216 1.66 -15.38 0.63
N LEU A 217 2.06 -14.17 0.25
CA LEU A 217 2.18 -13.78 -1.16
C LEU A 217 3.27 -14.58 -1.89
N ASP A 218 4.40 -14.84 -1.26
CA ASP A 218 5.49 -15.64 -1.83
C ASP A 218 5.13 -17.12 -2.00
N GLU A 219 4.37 -17.68 -1.05
CA GLU A 219 3.81 -19.04 -1.14
C GLU A 219 2.81 -19.12 -2.31
N TYR A 220 1.91 -18.14 -2.42
CA TYR A 220 0.93 -18.05 -3.51
C TYR A 220 1.59 -17.86 -4.89
N ASN A 221 2.58 -16.97 -4.99
CA ASN A 221 3.33 -16.73 -6.22
C ASN A 221 4.14 -17.96 -6.67
N ARG A 222 4.64 -18.77 -5.73
CA ARG A 222 5.31 -20.04 -6.04
C ARG A 222 4.35 -21.09 -6.59
N ASP A 223 3.14 -21.17 -6.05
CA ASP A 223 2.10 -22.08 -6.53
C ASP A 223 1.63 -21.70 -7.95
N LEU A 224 1.51 -20.40 -8.25
CA LEU A 224 1.22 -19.87 -9.60
C LEU A 224 2.38 -20.11 -10.58
N ALA A 225 3.63 -19.97 -10.14
CA ALA A 225 4.80 -20.23 -11.00
C ALA A 225 4.92 -21.73 -11.37
N GLY A 226 4.35 -22.63 -10.57
CA GLY A 226 4.25 -24.07 -10.87
C GLY A 226 3.10 -24.47 -11.80
N GLY A 227 2.13 -23.59 -12.03
CA GLY A 227 0.92 -23.87 -12.83
C GLY A 227 0.50 -22.68 -13.69
N LYS A 228 0.68 -22.81 -15.02
CA LYS A 228 0.27 -21.86 -16.07
C LYS A 228 -1.07 -21.16 -15.76
N THR A 229 -1.04 -20.04 -15.08
CA THR A 229 -2.20 -19.17 -14.88
C THR A 229 -1.72 -17.72 -14.89
N ASN A 230 -2.38 -16.91 -15.71
CA ASN A 230 -2.01 -15.53 -16.03
C ASN A 230 -2.92 -14.60 -15.20
N HIS A 231 -2.88 -14.72 -13.87
CA HIS A 231 -3.70 -13.92 -12.95
C HIS A 231 -2.83 -13.11 -12.00
N SER A 232 -3.21 -11.85 -11.79
CA SER A 232 -2.71 -11.03 -10.69
C SER A 232 -2.98 -11.73 -9.35
N PRO A 233 -2.13 -11.54 -8.32
CA PRO A 233 -2.36 -12.16 -7.01
C PRO A 233 -3.76 -11.79 -6.49
N ASP A 234 -4.51 -12.78 -6.02
CA ASP A 234 -5.79 -12.55 -5.34
C ASP A 234 -5.49 -12.22 -3.88
N TYR A 235 -5.51 -10.93 -3.57
CA TYR A 235 -5.21 -10.41 -2.23
C TYR A 235 -6.40 -10.53 -1.26
N GLY A 236 -7.56 -11.03 -1.71
CA GLY A 236 -8.80 -11.01 -0.93
C GLY A 236 -8.97 -12.12 0.11
N ASP A 237 -8.02 -13.05 0.22
CA ASP A 237 -8.13 -14.24 1.10
C ASP A 237 -6.87 -14.47 1.96
N ILE A 238 -6.00 -13.46 2.08
CA ILE A 238 -4.74 -13.55 2.83
C ILE A 238 -5.00 -13.72 4.33
N GLY A 239 -6.03 -13.06 4.86
CA GLY A 239 -6.43 -13.09 6.26
C GLY A 239 -6.92 -14.46 6.73
N ALA A 240 -7.53 -15.24 5.84
CA ALA A 240 -7.94 -16.61 6.14
C ALA A 240 -6.76 -17.59 6.25
N LEU A 241 -5.61 -17.25 5.67
CA LEU A 241 -4.39 -18.07 5.61
C LEU A 241 -3.38 -17.76 6.73
N LEU A 242 -3.64 -16.73 7.55
CA LEU A 242 -2.77 -16.32 8.63
C LEU A 242 -3.17 -16.97 9.97
N PRO A 243 -2.20 -17.29 10.85
CA PRO A 243 -2.50 -17.87 12.16
C PRO A 243 -3.38 -16.92 12.98
N SER A 244 -4.39 -17.46 13.67
CA SER A 244 -5.44 -16.70 14.35
C SER A 244 -4.98 -15.80 15.51
N GLU A 245 -3.73 -15.91 15.97
CA GLU A 245 -3.20 -15.12 17.09
C GLU A 245 -1.70 -14.81 16.87
N ILE A 246 -1.38 -13.53 16.62
CA ILE A 246 -0.01 -13.01 16.74
C ILE A 246 0.20 -12.62 18.21
N PRO A 247 1.22 -13.14 18.91
CA PRO A 247 1.49 -12.77 20.30
C PRO A 247 1.68 -11.26 20.42
N VAL A 248 0.86 -10.61 21.24
CA VAL A 248 0.92 -9.18 21.50
C VAL A 248 1.99 -8.94 22.57
N GLU A 249 3.03 -8.15 22.28
CA GLU A 249 3.86 -7.58 23.34
C GLU A 249 3.01 -6.58 24.14
N GLU A 250 2.79 -6.87 25.42
CA GLU A 250 2.01 -6.02 26.33
C GLU A 250 2.71 -4.65 26.51
N ASP A 251 2.10 -3.59 25.99
CA ASP A 251 2.56 -2.20 26.14
C ASP A 251 2.25 -1.72 27.57
N GLU A 252 3.18 -1.98 28.51
CA GLU A 252 3.10 -1.62 29.94
C GLU A 252 2.94 -0.11 30.23
N ASP A 253 2.94 0.75 29.20
CA ASP A 253 2.83 2.20 29.28
C ASP A 253 1.51 2.80 28.72
N ALA A 254 0.51 1.97 28.40
CA ALA A 254 -0.79 2.50 27.93
C ALA A 254 -1.52 3.32 29.03
N PRO A 255 -2.17 4.45 28.70
CA PRO A 255 -2.86 5.28 29.70
C PRO A 255 -3.96 4.52 30.46
N PRO A 256 -4.27 4.87 31.72
CA PRO A 256 -5.17 4.08 32.58
C PRO A 256 -6.57 3.84 32.01
N SER A 257 -7.04 4.70 31.10
CA SER A 257 -8.33 4.59 30.42
C SER A 257 -8.33 3.55 29.28
N SER A 258 -7.20 3.31 28.61
CA SER A 258 -7.10 2.32 27.54
C SER A 258 -6.84 0.90 28.07
N ARG A 259 -6.08 0.76 29.17
CA ARG A 259 -5.97 -0.53 29.89
C ARG A 259 -7.32 -1.00 30.41
N ARG A 260 -8.07 -0.12 31.09
CA ARG A 260 -9.41 -0.43 31.58
C ARG A 260 -10.36 -0.88 30.45
N ARG A 261 -10.28 -0.25 29.26
CA ARG A 261 -11.10 -0.67 28.11
C ARG A 261 -10.67 -2.03 27.52
N ALA A 262 -9.36 -2.28 27.44
CA ALA A 262 -8.84 -3.57 26.95
C ALA A 262 -9.14 -4.72 27.93
N ASP A 263 -8.98 -4.48 29.23
CA ASP A 263 -9.32 -5.44 30.29
C ASP A 263 -10.82 -5.71 30.33
N ASN A 264 -11.66 -4.67 30.16
CA ASN A 264 -13.10 -4.83 30.02
C ASN A 264 -13.45 -5.70 28.80
N GLN A 265 -12.90 -5.38 27.63
CA GLN A 265 -13.18 -6.12 26.39
C GLN A 265 -12.77 -7.60 26.51
N ARG A 266 -11.60 -7.88 27.10
CA ARG A 266 -11.14 -9.25 27.36
C ARG A 266 -12.13 -10.02 28.22
N HIS A 267 -12.66 -9.41 29.28
CA HIS A 267 -13.65 -10.06 30.13
C HIS A 267 -15.02 -10.23 29.46
N VAL A 268 -15.39 -9.33 28.54
CA VAL A 268 -16.58 -9.51 27.69
C VAL A 268 -16.40 -10.71 26.77
N ASP A 269 -15.27 -10.82 26.08
CA ASP A 269 -14.98 -11.90 25.14
C ASP A 269 -14.88 -13.26 25.85
N ASP A 270 -14.23 -13.31 27.01
CA ASP A 270 -14.18 -14.50 27.87
C ASP A 270 -15.59 -14.93 28.32
N GLY A 271 -16.46 -13.97 28.63
CA GLY A 271 -17.85 -14.22 28.98
C GLY A 271 -18.67 -14.80 27.84
N VAL A 272 -18.50 -14.26 26.62
CA VAL A 272 -19.17 -14.77 25.41
C VAL A 272 -18.67 -16.17 25.06
N ARG A 273 -17.35 -16.41 25.15
CA ARG A 273 -16.75 -17.72 24.92
C ARG A 273 -17.28 -18.76 25.91
N ALA A 274 -17.39 -18.40 27.18
CA ALA A 274 -17.97 -19.27 28.21
C ALA A 274 -19.46 -19.58 27.97
N LEU A 275 -20.25 -18.61 27.48
CA LEU A 275 -21.64 -18.85 27.06
C LEU A 275 -21.73 -19.85 25.91
N LEU A 276 -20.88 -19.71 24.89
CA LEU A 276 -20.83 -20.64 23.75
C LEU A 276 -20.43 -22.06 24.20
N ALA A 277 -19.53 -22.16 25.17
CA ALA A 277 -19.13 -23.41 25.81
C ALA A 277 -20.16 -23.95 26.82
N LYS A 278 -21.27 -23.22 27.07
CA LYS A 278 -22.29 -23.52 28.09
C LYS A 278 -21.73 -23.59 29.53
N ASP A 279 -20.59 -22.97 29.79
CA ASP A 279 -20.01 -22.78 31.12
C ASP A 279 -20.57 -21.49 31.73
N TYR A 280 -21.81 -21.57 32.20
CA TYR A 280 -22.52 -20.42 32.77
C TYR A 280 -21.84 -19.81 34.01
N PRO A 281 -21.25 -20.59 34.95
CA PRO A 281 -20.49 -20.02 36.05
C PRO A 281 -19.27 -19.20 35.62
N ALA A 282 -18.53 -19.65 34.60
CA ALA A 282 -17.43 -18.87 34.05
C ALA A 282 -17.93 -17.61 33.34
N ALA A 283 -19.03 -17.70 32.59
CA ALA A 283 -19.65 -16.55 31.93
C ALA A 283 -20.08 -15.47 32.94
N VAL A 284 -20.71 -15.86 34.06
CA VAL A 284 -21.12 -14.92 35.12
C VAL A 284 -19.90 -14.22 35.74
N ARG A 285 -18.82 -14.95 36.02
CA ARG A 285 -17.59 -14.33 36.57
C ARG A 285 -16.99 -13.31 35.61
N ALA A 286 -16.85 -13.67 34.34
CA ALA A 286 -16.26 -12.81 33.33
C ALA A 286 -17.09 -11.53 33.12
N PHE A 287 -18.42 -11.64 32.97
CA PHE A 287 -19.26 -10.46 32.82
C PHE A 287 -19.34 -9.58 34.08
N ARG A 288 -19.21 -10.15 35.29
CA ARG A 288 -19.10 -9.34 36.53
C ARG A 288 -17.81 -8.53 36.57
N LEU A 289 -16.70 -9.12 36.13
CA LEU A 289 -15.40 -8.43 36.03
C LEU A 289 -15.46 -7.31 34.98
N ALA A 290 -16.08 -7.57 33.83
CA ALA A 290 -16.34 -6.56 32.80
C ALA A 290 -17.15 -5.37 33.35
N VAL A 291 -18.30 -5.62 34.01
CA VAL A 291 -19.15 -4.57 34.62
C VAL A 291 -18.45 -3.83 35.77
N ALA A 292 -17.53 -4.48 36.50
CA ALA A 292 -16.74 -3.82 37.53
C ALA A 292 -15.73 -2.81 36.95
N ILE A 293 -15.31 -3.00 35.70
CA ILE A 293 -14.37 -2.12 34.99
C ILE A 293 -15.11 -1.03 34.20
N ASP A 294 -16.20 -1.40 33.50
CA ASP A 294 -17.12 -0.47 32.84
C ASP A 294 -18.58 -0.80 33.18
N PRO A 295 -19.19 -0.09 34.14
CA PRO A 295 -20.58 -0.34 34.56
C PRO A 295 -21.64 -0.10 33.47
N MET A 296 -21.27 0.57 32.37
CA MET A 296 -22.18 0.90 31.27
C MET A 296 -21.98 0.01 30.04
N ASP A 297 -21.13 -1.01 30.11
CA ASP A 297 -20.91 -1.94 29.00
C ASP A 297 -22.23 -2.65 28.61
N PRO A 298 -22.77 -2.39 27.41
CA PRO A 298 -24.08 -2.89 27.02
C PRO A 298 -24.10 -4.40 26.83
N ILE A 299 -22.99 -5.01 26.44
CA ILE A 299 -22.89 -6.45 26.19
C ILE A 299 -22.80 -7.21 27.51
N ALA A 300 -21.92 -6.78 28.40
CA ALA A 300 -21.75 -7.40 29.72
C ALA A 300 -23.05 -7.31 30.53
N LYS A 301 -23.69 -6.14 30.56
CA LYS A 301 -24.93 -5.91 31.30
C LYS A 301 -26.10 -6.75 30.77
N THR A 302 -26.30 -6.75 29.45
CA THR A 302 -27.39 -7.51 28.81
C THR A 302 -27.23 -9.02 29.04
N ASN A 303 -26.01 -9.55 28.91
CA ASN A 303 -25.77 -10.98 29.10
C ASN A 303 -25.87 -11.40 30.57
N LEU A 304 -25.47 -10.54 31.51
CA LEU A 304 -25.59 -10.81 32.93
C LEU A 304 -27.06 -10.77 33.40
N GLU A 305 -27.89 -9.88 32.84
CA GLU A 305 -29.35 -9.89 33.05
C GLU A 305 -30.01 -11.16 32.50
N ARG A 306 -29.60 -11.63 31.31
CA ARG A 306 -30.08 -12.90 30.75
C ARG A 306 -29.68 -14.10 31.61
N LEU A 307 -28.44 -14.13 32.11
CA LEU A 307 -27.96 -15.17 33.02
C LEU A 307 -28.72 -15.18 34.36
N ARG A 308 -29.12 -14.01 34.87
CA ARG A 308 -30.02 -13.88 36.04
C ARG A 308 -31.39 -14.49 35.76
N GLN A 309 -32.00 -14.16 34.62
CA GLN A 309 -33.31 -14.70 34.22
C GLN A 309 -33.28 -16.23 34.04
N MET A 310 -32.14 -16.78 33.63
CA MET A 310 -31.90 -18.22 33.52
C MET A 310 -31.53 -18.89 34.85
N GLY A 311 -31.45 -18.13 35.95
CA GLY A 311 -31.16 -18.66 37.30
C GLY A 311 -29.67 -18.93 37.59
N HIS A 312 -28.76 -18.51 36.70
CA HIS A 312 -27.32 -18.75 36.83
C HIS A 312 -26.56 -17.64 37.59
N ASP A 313 -27.22 -16.52 37.90
CA ASP A 313 -26.65 -15.41 38.67
C ASP A 313 -27.55 -15.09 39.88
N GLN A 314 -27.25 -15.70 41.03
CA GLN A 314 -27.91 -15.39 42.30
C GLN A 314 -27.19 -14.20 42.97
N PRO A 315 -27.91 -13.21 43.52
CA PRO A 315 -27.29 -12.15 44.29
C PRO A 315 -26.59 -12.77 45.49
N THR A 316 -25.27 -12.64 45.57
CA THR A 316 -24.52 -12.89 46.79
C THR A 316 -25.02 -11.88 47.81
N GLY A 317 -25.89 -12.33 48.72
CA GLY A 317 -26.37 -11.51 49.83
C GLY A 317 -25.19 -10.93 50.60
N ASP A 318 -25.32 -9.65 50.93
CA ASP A 318 -24.48 -8.95 51.89
C ASP A 318 -24.20 -9.84 53.10
N LYS A 319 -22.92 -10.13 53.33
CA LYS A 319 -22.42 -10.35 54.68
C LYS A 319 -21.62 -9.12 55.07
N HIS A 320 -22.35 -8.14 55.58
CA HIS A 320 -21.81 -7.32 56.66
C HIS A 320 -21.81 -8.18 57.92
N ASP A 321 -20.60 -8.59 58.33
CA ASP A 321 -20.06 -8.49 59.70
C ASP A 321 -18.67 -9.15 59.75
#